data_AF-A0A955RK16-F1
#
_entry.id   AF-A0A955RK16-F1
#
_cell.length_a   1.000
_cell.length_b   1.000
_cell.length_c   1.000
_cell.angle_alpha   90.00
_cell.angle_beta   90.00
_cell.angle_gamma   90.00
#
_symmetry.space_group_name_H-M   'P 1'
#
loop_
_entity.id
_entity.type
_entity.pdbx_description
1 polymer ?
#
loop_
_entity_poly.entity_id
_entity_poly.type
_entity_poly.pdbx_seq_one_letter_code
_entity_poly.pdbx_strand_id
1 'polypeptide(L)'
;MKSYKDKGIIIKIKQFKESDKLVIILGEEYGRIEAVAKGAGKLLSKKTGSIDLLNLASFSFHKTKGIDLLLEAELLDDYSDIKSSLGSISEIFYLLEIIDKFMLGEGGDNEFYQDLTWFLQMFRSGVLERDILFSGLEL
;
A
#
# COMPACT_ATOMS: atom_id res chain seq x y z
N MET A 1 -21.05 9.89 -10.41
CA MET A 1 -19.69 9.32 -10.41
C MET A 1 -19.81 7.86 -10.02
N LYS A 2 -19.10 6.95 -10.70
CA LYS A 2 -19.19 5.52 -10.36
C LYS A 2 -18.34 5.26 -9.11
N SER A 3 -18.95 4.70 -8.08
CA SER A 3 -18.20 4.21 -6.92
C SER A 3 -17.74 2.79 -7.15
N TYR A 4 -16.60 2.44 -6.57
CA TYR A 4 -16.10 1.07 -6.52
C TYR A 4 -15.35 0.83 -5.20
N LYS A 5 -15.12 -0.44 -4.89
CA LYS A 5 -14.36 -0.87 -3.72
C LYS A 5 -13.23 -1.78 -4.16
N ASP A 6 -12.16 -1.79 -3.38
CA ASP A 6 -11.08 -2.76 -3.53
C ASP A 6 -10.41 -2.99 -2.17
N LYS A 7 -9.80 -4.15 -1.99
CA LYS A 7 -8.89 -4.44 -0.88
C LYS A 7 -7.47 -4.24 -1.37
N GLY A 8 -6.61 -3.60 -0.58
CA GLY A 8 -5.27 -3.29 -1.06
C GLY A 8 -4.29 -2.86 0.02
N ILE A 9 -3.03 -2.77 -0.36
CA ILE A 9 -1.93 -2.31 0.50
C ILE A 9 -1.50 -0.91 0.06
N ILE A 10 -1.35 0.01 1.01
CA ILE A 10 -0.79 1.33 0.73
C ILE A 10 0.72 1.19 0.52
N ILE A 11 1.18 1.39 -0.71
CA ILE A 11 2.60 1.26 -1.08
C ILE A 11 3.31 2.61 -1.20
N LYS A 12 2.56 3.71 -1.24
CA LYS A 12 3.13 5.07 -1.29
C LYS A 12 2.17 6.11 -0.76
N ILE A 13 2.72 7.10 -0.08
CA ILE A 13 2.00 8.28 0.40
C ILE A 13 2.80 9.53 0.02
N LYS A 14 2.12 10.54 -0.53
CA LYS A 14 2.69 11.86 -0.82
C LYS A 14 1.76 12.94 -0.29
N GLN A 15 2.35 14.04 0.17
CA GLN A 15 1.58 15.23 0.51
C GLN A 15 0.85 15.76 -0.75
N PHE A 16 -0.45 16.03 -0.63
CA PHE A 16 -1.26 16.59 -1.70
C PHE A 16 -1.96 17.84 -1.18
N LYS A 17 -1.56 19.04 -1.62
CA LYS A 17 -2.03 20.30 -1.03
C LYS A 17 -1.77 20.35 0.50
N GLU A 18 -2.40 21.27 1.23
CA GLU A 18 -2.08 21.49 2.65
C GLU A 18 -2.52 20.36 3.59
N SER A 19 -3.64 19.68 3.31
CA SER A 19 -4.22 18.68 4.23
C SER A 19 -4.69 17.39 3.58
N ASP A 20 -4.49 17.24 2.26
CA ASP A 20 -4.83 16.00 1.56
C ASP A 20 -3.57 15.15 1.37
N LYS A 21 -3.77 13.86 1.12
CA LYS A 21 -2.69 12.94 0.77
C LYS A 21 -3.00 12.29 -0.56
N LEU A 22 -1.99 12.15 -1.42
CA LEU A 22 -2.04 11.23 -2.55
C LEU A 22 -1.56 9.88 -2.03
N VAL A 23 -2.38 8.85 -2.19
CA VAL A 23 -2.05 7.47 -1.84
C VAL A 23 -1.97 6.63 -3.11
N ILE A 24 -0.98 5.76 -3.15
CA ILE A 24 -0.88 4.71 -4.17
C ILE A 24 -1.14 3.40 -3.45
N ILE A 25 -2.15 2.68 -3.93
CA ILE A 25 -2.63 1.43 -3.36
C ILE A 25 -2.39 0.34 -4.40
N LEU A 26 -1.79 -0.75 -3.96
CA LEU A 26 -1.76 -1.99 -4.70
C LEU A 26 -3.01 -2.78 -4.33
N GLY A 27 -4.00 -2.72 -5.21
CA GLY A 27 -5.32 -3.34 -5.09
C GLY A 27 -5.33 -4.78 -5.57
N GLU A 28 -6.20 -5.58 -4.95
CA GLU A 28 -6.41 -7.00 -5.28
C GLU A 28 -7.13 -7.17 -6.62
N GLU A 29 -8.11 -6.31 -6.91
CA GLU A 29 -8.91 -6.39 -8.14
C GLU A 29 -8.45 -5.42 -9.23
N TYR A 30 -8.11 -4.18 -8.86
CA TYR A 30 -7.85 -3.10 -9.81
C TYR A 30 -6.36 -2.77 -9.95
N GLY A 31 -5.48 -3.55 -9.34
CA GLY A 31 -4.04 -3.36 -9.45
C GLY A 31 -3.60 -2.01 -8.88
N ARG A 32 -2.81 -1.23 -9.62
CA ARG A 32 -2.29 0.04 -9.13
C ARG A 32 -3.36 1.14 -9.15
N ILE A 33 -3.75 1.61 -7.97
CA ILE A 33 -4.76 2.66 -7.78
C ILE A 33 -4.09 3.93 -7.25
N GLU A 34 -4.27 5.05 -7.95
CA GLU A 34 -3.94 6.38 -7.43
C GLU A 34 -5.19 7.09 -6.92
N ALA A 35 -5.19 7.50 -5.65
CA ALA A 35 -6.32 8.18 -5.04
C ALA A 35 -5.91 9.35 -4.14
N VAL A 36 -6.74 10.40 -4.10
CA VAL A 36 -6.61 11.50 -3.14
C VAL A 36 -7.46 11.19 -1.91
N ALA A 37 -6.83 11.18 -0.75
CA ALA A 37 -7.48 11.18 0.57
C ALA A 37 -7.64 12.63 1.05
N LYS A 38 -8.83 13.19 0.90
CA LYS A 38 -9.12 14.58 1.28
C LYS A 38 -9.19 14.78 2.78
N GLY A 39 -8.50 15.79 3.30
CA GLY A 39 -8.47 16.08 4.73
C GLY A 39 -8.10 14.83 5.52
N ALA A 40 -6.96 14.20 5.19
CA ALA A 40 -6.57 12.89 5.72
C ALA A 40 -6.49 12.84 7.27
N GLY A 41 -6.50 13.98 7.96
CA GLY A 41 -6.69 14.05 9.41
C GLY A 41 -8.15 13.87 9.90
N LYS A 42 -9.15 13.94 9.01
CA LYS A 42 -10.60 13.80 9.28
C LYS A 42 -11.24 12.54 8.69
N LEU A 43 -10.66 11.96 7.64
CA LEU A 43 -11.12 10.67 7.08
C LEU A 43 -10.92 9.48 8.04
N LEU A 44 -10.20 9.69 9.14
CA LEU A 44 -9.81 8.68 10.11
C LEU A 44 -10.61 8.86 11.40
N SER A 45 -11.77 8.19 11.49
CA SER A 45 -12.41 8.00 12.78
C SER A 45 -11.58 7.03 13.64
N LYS A 46 -11.73 7.10 14.97
CA LYS A 46 -11.03 6.24 15.96
C LYS A 46 -11.17 4.72 15.72
N LYS A 47 -12.06 4.26 14.83
CA LYS A 47 -12.25 2.84 14.50
C LYS A 47 -11.46 2.37 13.27
N THR A 48 -10.84 3.28 12.50
CA THR A 48 -10.47 2.99 11.10
C THR A 48 -8.98 2.93 10.77
N GLY A 49 -8.07 3.08 11.76
CA GLY A 49 -6.62 3.05 11.52
C GLY A 49 -6.12 4.28 10.74
N SER A 50 -4.83 4.60 10.81
CA SER A 50 -4.26 5.71 10.03
C SER A 50 -4.04 5.34 8.56
N ILE A 51 -4.17 6.30 7.64
CA ILE A 51 -3.59 6.15 6.30
C ILE A 51 -2.07 6.20 6.48
N ASP A 52 -1.46 5.03 6.44
CA ASP A 52 -0.04 4.82 6.66
C ASP A 52 0.50 3.77 5.70
N LEU A 53 1.80 3.85 5.42
CA LEU A 53 2.47 2.94 4.51
C LEU A 53 2.35 1.50 5.02
N LEU A 54 2.31 0.52 4.11
CA LEU A 54 2.15 -0.91 4.38
C LEU A 54 0.77 -1.33 4.91
N ASN A 55 -0.12 -0.41 5.30
CA ASN A 55 -1.44 -0.82 5.81
C ASN A 55 -2.25 -1.54 4.73
N LEU A 56 -2.80 -2.71 5.09
CA LEU A 56 -3.81 -3.43 4.34
C LEU A 56 -5.18 -2.96 4.79
N ALA A 57 -6.01 -2.53 3.86
CA ALA A 57 -7.36 -2.05 4.15
C ALA A 57 -8.35 -2.38 3.02
N SER A 58 -9.64 -2.35 3.36
CA SER A 58 -10.71 -2.26 2.38
C SER A 58 -11.02 -0.80 2.09
N PHE A 59 -11.01 -0.42 0.83
CA PHE A 59 -11.17 0.96 0.40
C PHE A 59 -12.46 1.15 -0.41
N SER A 60 -13.05 2.34 -0.32
CA SER A 60 -14.10 2.78 -1.22
C SER A 60 -13.68 4.06 -1.94
N PHE A 61 -13.94 4.11 -3.24
CA PHE A 61 -13.48 5.18 -4.12
C PHE A 61 -14.62 5.74 -4.96
N HIS A 62 -14.49 7.00 -5.34
CA HIS A 62 -15.17 7.54 -6.52
C HIS A 62 -14.20 7.58 -7.71
N LYS A 63 -14.58 6.89 -8.79
CA LYS A 63 -13.82 6.90 -10.05
C LYS A 63 -13.87 8.28 -10.70
N THR A 64 -12.72 8.80 -11.11
CA THR A 64 -12.60 10.02 -11.91
C THR A 64 -11.92 9.76 -13.26
N LYS A 65 -11.73 10.80 -14.08
CA LYS A 65 -10.95 10.72 -15.32
C LYS A 65 -9.43 10.77 -15.08
N GLY A 66 -9.00 11.07 -13.86
CA GLY A 66 -7.59 11.17 -13.48
C GLY A 66 -7.36 10.41 -12.18
N ILE A 67 -6.97 11.13 -11.12
CA ILE A 67 -6.76 10.55 -9.79
C ILE A 67 -8.11 10.31 -9.12
N ASP A 68 -8.32 9.11 -8.58
CA ASP A 68 -9.56 8.76 -7.90
C ASP A 68 -9.70 9.49 -6.55
N LEU A 69 -10.91 9.53 -6.01
CA LEU A 69 -11.16 10.10 -4.69
C LEU A 69 -11.39 8.97 -3.69
N LEU A 70 -10.54 8.91 -2.66
CA LEU A 70 -10.73 7.99 -1.54
C LEU A 70 -11.85 8.51 -0.62
N LEU A 71 -12.82 7.66 -0.33
CA LEU A 71 -14.00 7.99 0.49
C LEU A 71 -13.89 7.37 1.88
N GLU A 72 -13.57 6.08 1.94
CA GLU A 72 -13.45 5.32 3.19
C GLU A 72 -12.29 4.33 3.08
N ALA A 73 -11.65 4.05 4.21
CA ALA A 73 -10.60 3.05 4.34
C ALA A 73 -10.81 2.30 5.65
N GLU A 74 -11.13 1.01 5.61
CA GLU A 74 -11.28 0.13 6.76
C GLU A 74 -10.01 -0.69 6.95
N LEU A 75 -9.21 -0.35 7.98
CA LEU A 75 -7.98 -1.07 8.31
C LEU A 75 -8.28 -2.55 8.60
N LEU A 76 -7.59 -3.43 7.88
CA LEU A 76 -7.63 -4.88 8.07
C LEU A 76 -6.37 -5.37 8.79
N ASP A 77 -5.21 -4.83 8.43
CA ASP A 77 -3.93 -5.12 9.08
C ASP A 77 -2.99 -3.90 8.98
N ASP A 78 -2.38 -3.49 10.08
CA ASP A 78 -1.37 -2.43 10.10
C ASP A 78 0.06 -2.95 10.01
N TYR A 79 0.24 -4.28 10.01
CA TYR A 79 1.52 -4.98 10.07
C TYR A 79 2.41 -4.48 11.22
N SER A 80 1.80 -4.18 12.38
CA SER A 80 2.49 -3.67 13.56
C SER A 80 3.65 -4.56 14.03
N ASP A 81 3.58 -5.87 13.84
CA ASP A 81 4.66 -6.81 14.11
C ASP A 81 5.87 -6.60 13.18
N ILE A 82 5.65 -6.37 11.88
CA ILE A 82 6.71 -6.03 10.92
C ILE A 82 7.27 -4.63 11.24
N LYS A 83 6.38 -3.66 11.51
CA LYS A 83 6.75 -2.27 11.82
C LYS A 83 7.43 -2.09 13.18
N SER A 84 7.45 -3.12 14.03
CA SER A 84 8.04 -3.06 15.37
C SER A 84 9.58 -2.95 15.38
N SER A 85 10.23 -3.32 14.27
CA SER A 85 11.70 -3.30 14.12
C SER A 85 12.13 -2.31 13.04
N LEU A 86 13.09 -1.45 13.36
CA LEU A 86 13.64 -0.49 12.41
C LEU A 86 14.34 -1.16 11.21
N GLY A 87 14.96 -2.32 11.41
CA GLY A 87 15.57 -3.08 10.31
C GLY A 87 14.49 -3.59 9.35
N SER A 88 13.47 -4.24 9.90
CA SER A 88 12.36 -4.82 9.13
C SER A 88 11.55 -3.75 8.39
N ILE A 89 11.25 -2.61 9.02
CA ILE A 89 10.49 -1.56 8.35
C ILE A 89 11.29 -0.94 7.18
N SER A 90 12.61 -0.81 7.31
CA SER A 90 13.47 -0.27 6.26
C SER A 90 13.54 -1.23 5.06
N GLU A 91 13.73 -2.52 5.32
CA GLU A 91 13.71 -3.61 4.34
C GLU A 91 12.40 -3.61 3.54
N ILE A 92 11.26 -3.58 4.23
CA ILE A 92 9.94 -3.62 3.59
C ILE A 92 9.65 -2.33 2.82
N PHE A 93 9.96 -1.15 3.38
CA PHE A 93 9.71 0.11 2.69
C PHE A 93 10.56 0.25 1.42
N TYR A 94 11.79 -0.26 1.44
CA TYR A 94 12.61 -0.34 0.24
C TYR A 94 11.98 -1.23 -0.84
N LEU A 95 11.46 -2.41 -0.47
CA LEU A 95 10.72 -3.27 -1.39
C LEU A 95 9.48 -2.56 -1.97
N LEU A 96 8.71 -1.84 -1.15
CA LEU A 96 7.54 -1.10 -1.62
C LEU A 96 7.93 -0.02 -2.66
N GLU A 97 9.05 0.67 -2.46
CA GLU A 97 9.58 1.63 -3.45
C GLU A 97 9.99 0.96 -4.76
N ILE A 98 10.59 -0.23 -4.68
CA ILE A 98 10.94 -1.04 -5.85
C ILE A 98 9.67 -1.42 -6.61
N ILE A 99 8.68 -1.99 -5.92
CA ILE A 99 7.40 -2.38 -6.51
C ILE A 99 6.72 -1.18 -7.20
N ASP A 100 6.66 -0.01 -6.55
CA ASP A 100 6.09 1.19 -7.17
C ASP A 100 6.84 1.64 -8.43
N LYS A 101 8.17 1.46 -8.50
CA LYS A 101 8.95 1.77 -9.70
C LYS A 101 8.66 0.79 -10.84
N PHE A 102 8.54 -0.51 -10.54
CA PHE A 102 8.28 -1.53 -11.56
C PHE A 102 6.87 -1.46 -12.13
N MET A 103 5.86 -1.13 -11.30
CA MET A 103 4.47 -0.97 -11.76
C MET A 103 4.23 0.27 -12.64
N LEU A 104 5.20 1.16 -12.78
CA LEU A 104 5.13 2.24 -13.77
C LEU A 104 5.55 1.78 -15.19
N GLY A 105 5.98 0.52 -15.35
CA GLY A 105 6.30 -0.12 -16.63
C GLY A 105 5.10 -0.79 -17.33
N GLU A 106 5.31 -1.32 -18.53
CA GLU A 106 4.27 -2.06 -19.27
C GLU A 106 4.12 -3.49 -18.74
N GLY A 107 3.06 -3.74 -17.94
CA GLY A 107 2.51 -5.08 -17.72
C GLY A 107 2.27 -5.47 -16.25
N GLY A 108 1.05 -5.93 -15.97
CA GLY A 108 0.80 -6.92 -14.91
C GLY A 108 0.44 -6.43 -13.50
N ASP A 109 -0.34 -5.35 -13.34
CA ASP A 109 -0.66 -4.79 -12.02
C ASP A 109 -1.27 -5.79 -11.00
N ASN A 110 -1.92 -6.87 -11.45
CA ASN A 110 -2.61 -7.82 -10.56
C ASN A 110 -1.68 -8.91 -9.97
N GLU A 111 -0.53 -9.21 -10.59
CA GLU A 111 0.39 -10.24 -10.06
C GLU A 111 1.14 -9.71 -8.83
N PHE A 112 1.51 -8.43 -8.84
CA PHE A 112 2.24 -7.79 -7.74
C PHE A 112 1.49 -7.84 -6.40
N TYR A 113 0.15 -7.79 -6.40
CA TYR A 113 -0.62 -7.91 -5.15
C TYR A 113 -0.41 -9.26 -4.48
N GLN A 114 -0.48 -10.34 -5.26
CA GLN A 114 -0.31 -11.70 -4.76
C GLN A 114 1.13 -11.92 -4.30
N ASP A 115 2.11 -11.45 -5.07
CA ASP A 115 3.52 -11.57 -4.73
C ASP A 115 3.88 -10.81 -3.44
N LEU A 116 3.40 -9.56 -3.29
CA LEU A 116 3.64 -8.77 -2.09
C LEU A 116 2.97 -9.41 -0.86
N THR A 117 1.73 -9.86 -0.98
CA THR A 117 1.02 -10.47 0.15
C THR A 117 1.65 -11.79 0.58
N TRP A 118 2.05 -12.64 -0.38
CA TRP A 118 2.80 -13.86 -0.11
C TRP A 118 4.14 -13.54 0.57
N PHE A 119 4.89 -12.57 0.03
CA PHE A 119 6.16 -12.14 0.61
C PHE A 119 6.00 -11.68 2.05
N LEU A 120 5.01 -10.83 2.35
CA LEU A 120 4.75 -10.35 3.71
C LEU A 120 4.37 -11.48 4.67
N GLN A 121 3.60 -12.48 4.21
CA GLN A 121 3.29 -13.67 5.01
C GLN A 121 4.55 -14.47 5.35
N MET A 122 5.40 -14.71 4.35
CA MET A 122 6.66 -15.41 4.54
C MET A 122 7.62 -14.62 5.45
N PHE A 123 7.65 -13.29 5.32
CA PHE A 123 8.46 -12.42 6.16
C PHE A 123 8.02 -12.49 7.63
N ARG A 124 6.71 -12.47 7.90
CA ARG A 124 6.15 -12.66 9.27
C ARG A 124 6.45 -14.02 9.86
N SER A 125 6.43 -15.07 9.02
CA SER A 125 6.67 -16.44 9.48
C SER A 125 8.12 -16.70 9.90
N GLY A 126 9.06 -15.82 9.55
CA GLY A 126 10.49 -15.98 9.81
C GLY A 126 11.16 -17.06 8.96
N VAL A 127 10.47 -17.61 7.95
CA VAL A 127 10.98 -18.66 7.05
C VAL A 127 11.98 -18.11 6.04
N LEU A 128 11.94 -16.80 5.76
CA LEU A 128 12.89 -16.15 4.87
C LEU A 128 14.16 -15.74 5.63
N GLU A 129 15.29 -16.34 5.29
CA GLU A 129 16.60 -15.81 5.70
C GLU A 129 16.80 -14.43 5.06
N ARG A 130 16.99 -13.42 5.90
CA ARG A 130 17.10 -12.00 5.48
C ARG A 130 18.21 -11.78 4.44
N ASP A 131 19.26 -12.58 4.50
CA ASP A 131 20.45 -12.46 3.64
C ASP A 131 20.17 -12.85 2.18
N ILE A 132 19.17 -13.70 1.91
CA ILE A 132 18.84 -14.18 0.55
C ILE A 132 17.98 -13.16 -0.21
N LEU A 133 17.20 -12.34 0.50
CA LEU A 133 16.24 -11.43 -0.10
C LEU A 133 16.83 -10.17 -0.71
N PHE A 134 17.84 -9.61 -0.04
CA PHE A 134 18.44 -8.34 -0.44
C PHE A 134 19.70 -8.52 -1.28
N SER A 135 20.36 -9.69 -1.22
CA SER A 135 21.47 -10.02 -2.13
C SER A 135 21.06 -10.10 -3.60
N GLY A 136 19.79 -10.34 -3.90
CA GLY A 136 19.24 -10.27 -5.27
C GLY A 136 18.79 -8.88 -5.73
N LEU A 137 18.71 -7.91 -4.81
CA LEU A 137 18.25 -6.54 -5.07
C LEU A 137 19.40 -5.51 -5.15
N GLU A 138 20.60 -5.88 -4.70
CA GLU A 138 21.83 -5.13 -4.95
C GLU A 138 22.30 -5.35 -6.41
N LEU A 139 21.69 -4.62 -7.34
CA LEU A 139 22.21 -4.42 -8.71
C LEU A 139 22.92 -3.07 -8.83
#